data_AF-A0A3B9VFX4-F1
#
_entry.id   AF-A0A3B9VFX4-F1
#
_cell.length_a   1.000
_cell.length_b   1.000
_cell.length_c   1.000
_cell.angle_alpha   90.00
_cell.angle_beta   90.00
_cell.angle_gamma   90.00
#
_symmetry.space_group_name_H-M   'P 1'
#
loop_
_entity.id
_entity.type
_entity.pdbx_description
1 polymer ?
#
loop_
_entity_poly.entity_id
_entity_poly.type
_entity_poly.pdbx_seq_one_letter_code
_entity_poly.pdbx_strand_id
1 'polypeptide(L)'
;MKKGAMFGLDARIALAIFGALSVISGAALYSAIQQSKIVSIVTELNEVSKAIESFMLDVGSDMKLNGFSNFYIGDLVDNANSINGWKGPYFPKIGALGGGVSGREYLDHPGYGNILLRDLDSNLGGVNYSNPNNCSAAPCYYWIQLTSVDPSITKAIDEYVDGSASLDSGKIRVLNVDDYKVVYFQGPLMLNQP
;
A
#
# COMPACT_ATOMS: atom_id res chain seq x y z
N MET A 1 -29.39 15.63 -63.10
CA MET A 1 -29.01 15.94 -61.69
C MET A 1 -29.19 14.69 -60.83
N LYS A 2 -28.11 14.05 -60.35
CA LYS A 2 -28.13 13.11 -59.23
C LYS A 2 -26.77 13.18 -58.50
N LYS A 3 -26.57 14.22 -57.68
CA LYS A 3 -25.48 14.32 -56.71
C LYS A 3 -26.14 14.26 -55.33
N GLY A 4 -26.02 13.14 -54.62
CA GLY A 4 -26.67 13.01 -53.31
C GLY A 4 -26.52 11.69 -52.56
N ALA A 5 -25.91 10.65 -53.15
CA ALA A 5 -25.81 9.33 -52.50
C ALA A 5 -24.43 9.00 -51.89
N MET A 6 -23.40 9.83 -52.11
CA MET A 6 -22.02 9.49 -51.73
C MET A 6 -21.63 9.94 -50.31
N PHE A 7 -22.41 10.82 -49.67
CA PHE A 7 -22.17 11.28 -48.30
C PHE A 7 -22.63 10.30 -47.21
N GLY A 8 -23.41 9.26 -47.57
CA GLY A 8 -23.97 8.31 -46.58
C GLY A 8 -23.13 7.05 -46.36
N LEU A 9 -22.40 6.59 -47.39
CA LEU A 9 -21.60 5.37 -47.30
C LEU A 9 -20.32 5.61 -46.49
N ASP A 10 -19.61 6.70 -46.80
CA ASP A 10 -18.35 7.06 -46.14
C ASP A 10 -18.58 7.51 -44.68
N ALA A 11 -19.69 8.20 -44.40
CA ALA A 11 -20.06 8.60 -43.03
C ALA A 11 -20.30 7.40 -42.08
N ARG A 12 -20.82 6.27 -42.59
CA ARG A 12 -21.00 5.05 -41.78
C ARG A 12 -19.68 4.35 -41.50
N ILE A 13 -18.79 4.32 -42.48
CA ILE A 13 -17.45 3.74 -42.31
C ILE A 13 -16.65 4.60 -41.33
N ALA A 14 -16.68 5.93 -41.49
CA ALA A 14 -16.05 6.86 -40.56
C ALA A 14 -16.61 6.71 -39.14
N LEU A 15 -17.93 6.64 -38.97
CA LEU A 15 -18.56 6.43 -37.66
C LEU A 15 -18.14 5.09 -37.04
N ALA A 16 -18.03 4.02 -37.84
CA ALA A 16 -17.55 2.72 -37.36
C ALA A 16 -16.08 2.78 -36.91
N ILE A 17 -15.23 3.50 -37.64
CA ILE A 17 -13.82 3.70 -37.26
C ILE A 17 -13.71 4.54 -35.99
N PHE A 18 -14.41 5.68 -35.89
CA PHE A 18 -14.43 6.50 -34.68
C PHE A 18 -15.03 5.76 -33.48
N GLY A 19 -16.05 4.93 -33.72
CA GLY A 19 -16.61 4.04 -32.70
C GLY A 19 -15.62 2.99 -32.22
N ALA A 20 -14.88 2.34 -33.13
CA ALA A 20 -13.87 1.36 -32.76
C ALA A 20 -12.68 2.01 -32.01
N LEU A 21 -12.19 3.15 -32.51
CA LEU A 21 -11.08 3.87 -31.89
C LEU A 21 -11.44 4.43 -30.51
N SER A 22 -12.70 4.87 -30.30
CA SER A 22 -13.14 5.36 -28.99
C SER A 22 -13.20 4.24 -27.95
N VAL A 23 -13.64 3.04 -28.33
CA VAL A 23 -13.64 1.86 -27.43
C VAL A 23 -12.21 1.45 -27.08
N ILE A 24 -11.31 1.37 -28.06
CA ILE A 24 -9.89 1.04 -27.82
C ILE A 24 -9.25 2.08 -26.90
N SER A 25 -9.47 3.36 -27.19
CA SER A 25 -8.93 4.46 -26.38
C SER A 25 -9.48 4.46 -24.96
N GLY A 26 -10.77 4.15 -24.78
CA GLY A 26 -11.39 4.05 -23.47
C GLY A 26 -10.80 2.92 -22.61
N ALA A 27 -10.62 1.73 -23.20
CA ALA A 27 -9.99 0.61 -22.51
C ALA A 27 -8.53 0.91 -22.14
N ALA A 28 -7.76 1.49 -23.06
CA ALA A 28 -6.38 1.87 -22.80
C ALA A 28 -6.25 2.94 -21.71
N LEU A 29 -7.13 3.96 -21.74
CA LEU A 29 -7.17 5.00 -20.72
C LEU A 29 -7.52 4.43 -19.34
N TYR A 30 -8.50 3.52 -19.27
CA TYR A 30 -8.87 2.85 -18.02
C TYR A 30 -7.69 2.05 -17.45
N SER A 31 -7.01 1.25 -18.27
CA SER A 31 -5.82 0.48 -17.87
C SER A 31 -4.68 1.39 -17.41
N ALA A 32 -4.42 2.51 -18.11
CA ALA A 32 -3.39 3.46 -17.73
C ALA A 32 -3.68 4.12 -16.36
N ILE A 33 -4.95 4.42 -16.07
CA ILE A 33 -5.37 4.96 -14.77
C ILE A 33 -5.16 3.92 -13.67
N GLN A 34 -5.54 2.66 -13.89
CA GLN A 34 -5.30 1.59 -12.91
C GLN A 34 -3.80 1.42 -12.63
N GLN A 35 -2.97 1.40 -13.68
CA GLN A 35 -1.53 1.28 -13.53
C GLN A 35 -0.93 2.46 -12.75
N SER A 36 -1.40 3.68 -13.01
CA SER A 36 -0.94 4.87 -12.27
C SER A 36 -1.27 4.78 -10.78
N LYS A 37 -2.44 4.24 -10.42
CA LYS A 37 -2.82 4.01 -9.01
C LYS A 37 -1.92 2.98 -8.35
N ILE A 38 -1.64 1.86 -9.03
CA ILE A 38 -0.76 0.79 -8.51
C ILE A 38 0.64 1.35 -8.25
N VAL A 39 1.23 2.04 -9.23
CA VAL A 39 2.55 2.66 -9.10
C VAL A 39 2.58 3.69 -7.96
N SER A 40 1.53 4.50 -7.82
CA SER A 40 1.44 5.49 -6.73
C SER A 40 1.47 4.81 -5.35
N ILE A 41 0.66 3.76 -5.15
CA ILE A 41 0.60 3.04 -3.87
C ILE A 41 1.95 2.38 -3.57
N VAL A 42 2.53 1.68 -4.54
CA VAL A 42 3.84 1.02 -4.37
C VAL A 42 4.94 2.03 -4.08
N THR A 43 4.92 3.20 -4.73
CA THR A 43 5.88 4.27 -4.45
C THR A 43 5.75 4.73 -3.00
N GLU A 44 4.52 4.97 -2.52
CA GLU A 44 4.28 5.39 -1.14
C GLU A 44 4.73 4.35 -0.12
N LEU A 45 4.43 3.06 -0.35
CA LEU A 45 4.90 1.96 0.50
C LEU A 45 6.43 1.91 0.60
N ASN A 46 7.13 2.19 -0.51
CA ASN A 46 8.58 2.31 -0.51
C ASN A 46 9.07 3.54 0.26
N GLU A 47 8.38 4.68 0.17
CA GLU A 47 8.72 5.87 0.97
C GLU A 47 8.50 5.65 2.47
N VAL A 48 7.44 4.94 2.87
CA VAL A 48 7.26 4.53 4.27
C VAL A 48 8.41 3.61 4.71
N SER A 49 8.83 2.67 3.87
CA SER A 49 9.96 1.78 4.18
C SER A 49 11.27 2.55 4.38
N LYS A 50 11.58 3.50 3.50
CA LYS A 50 12.75 4.38 3.63
C LYS A 50 12.67 5.27 4.87
N ALA A 51 11.46 5.72 5.24
CA ALA A 51 11.26 6.49 6.46
C ALA A 51 11.59 5.67 7.72
N ILE A 52 11.17 4.40 7.75
CA ILE A 52 11.52 3.47 8.84
C ILE A 52 13.03 3.24 8.90
N GLU A 53 13.68 2.98 7.76
CA GLU A 53 15.14 2.80 7.71
C GLU A 53 15.88 4.06 8.20
N SER A 54 15.45 5.24 7.75
CA SER A 54 16.04 6.51 8.18
C SER A 54 15.87 6.74 9.67
N PHE A 55 14.69 6.45 10.22
CA PHE A 55 14.43 6.49 11.65
C PHE A 55 15.40 5.56 12.40
N MET A 56 15.53 4.31 11.97
CA MET A 56 16.42 3.33 12.62
C MET A 56 17.88 3.75 12.56
N LEU A 57 18.32 4.36 11.46
CA LEU A 57 19.70 4.85 11.31
C LEU A 57 20.01 6.02 12.24
N ASP A 58 19.07 6.94 12.44
CA ASP A 58 19.27 8.13 13.27
C ASP A 58 19.09 7.85 14.76
N VAL A 59 18.10 7.04 15.13
CA VAL A 59 17.78 6.72 16.52
C VAL A 59 18.63 5.55 17.04
N GLY A 60 19.04 4.64 16.16
CA GLY A 60 19.82 3.46 16.52
C GLY A 60 19.03 2.36 17.23
N SER A 61 17.70 2.41 17.16
CA SER A 61 16.81 1.38 17.73
C SER A 61 15.57 1.21 16.87
N ASP A 62 14.88 0.07 17.06
CA ASP A 62 13.54 -0.13 16.50
C ASP A 62 12.55 0.89 17.04
N MET A 63 11.47 1.10 16.27
CA MET A 63 10.33 1.88 16.71
C MET A 63 9.66 1.21 17.91
N LYS A 64 9.05 2.04 18.77
CA LYS A 64 8.37 1.52 19.95
C LYS A 64 7.01 0.94 19.59
N LEU A 65 6.72 -0.25 20.11
CA LEU A 65 5.40 -0.87 20.04
C LEU A 65 4.43 -0.25 21.06
N ASN A 66 3.18 -0.07 20.66
CA ASN A 66 2.07 0.10 21.58
C ASN A 66 1.57 -1.26 22.05
N GLY A 67 2.04 -1.68 23.23
CA GLY A 67 1.48 -2.77 24.03
C GLY A 67 1.48 -4.14 23.35
N PHE A 68 0.60 -4.33 22.36
CA PHE A 68 0.22 -5.64 21.85
C PHE A 68 0.53 -5.89 20.36
N SER A 69 0.70 -4.89 19.47
CA SER A 69 0.93 -5.21 18.03
C SER A 69 1.24 -4.09 17.03
N ASN A 70 1.02 -2.81 17.36
CA ASN A 70 1.23 -1.70 16.42
C ASN A 70 2.45 -0.87 16.83
N PHE A 71 3.32 -0.50 15.90
CA PHE A 71 4.32 0.54 16.14
C PHE A 71 3.69 1.94 16.12
N TYR A 72 4.29 2.89 16.82
CA TYR A 72 3.89 4.30 16.74
C TYR A 72 4.35 4.91 15.41
N ILE A 73 3.55 4.77 14.35
CA ILE A 73 3.82 5.42 13.05
C ILE A 73 3.97 6.95 13.18
N GLY A 74 3.35 7.55 14.20
CA GLY A 74 3.54 8.96 14.54
C GLY A 74 4.99 9.36 14.76
N ASP A 75 5.87 8.45 15.18
CA ASP A 75 7.29 8.73 15.40
C ASP A 75 8.07 8.94 14.08
N LEU A 76 7.49 8.54 12.94
CA LEU A 76 7.99 8.90 11.61
C LEU A 76 7.59 10.33 11.20
N VAL A 77 6.50 10.85 11.77
CA VAL A 77 5.88 12.12 11.38
C VAL A 77 6.33 13.28 12.27
N ASP A 78 6.44 13.05 13.57
CA ASP A 78 6.87 14.06 14.54
C ASP A 78 7.56 13.42 15.76
N ASN A 79 8.23 14.24 16.57
CA ASN A 79 8.92 13.79 17.77
C ASN A 79 8.14 14.06 19.07
N ALA A 80 6.83 13.78 19.11
CA ALA A 80 6.02 14.04 20.32
C ALA A 80 6.51 13.26 21.55
N ASN A 81 7.18 12.11 21.35
CA ASN A 81 7.74 11.29 22.42
C ASN A 81 9.15 11.71 22.87
N SER A 82 9.72 12.78 22.30
CA SER A 82 11.07 13.27 22.62
C SER A 82 12.16 12.18 22.51
N ILE A 83 12.09 11.39 21.45
CA ILE A 83 13.01 10.31 21.11
C ILE A 83 14.40 10.92 20.89
N ASN A 84 15.38 10.41 21.62
CA ASN A 84 16.77 10.83 21.50
C ASN A 84 17.33 10.42 20.13
N GLY A 85 18.15 11.28 19.52
CA GLY A 85 18.74 11.03 18.21
C GLY A 85 17.80 11.26 17.01
N TRP A 86 16.51 11.55 17.24
CA TRP A 86 15.55 11.82 16.16
C TRP A 86 15.93 13.08 15.36
N LYS A 87 16.00 12.97 14.03
CA LYS A 87 16.28 14.06 13.07
C LYS A 87 15.24 14.20 11.97
N GLY A 88 14.06 13.63 12.18
CA GLY A 88 12.94 13.70 11.24
C GLY A 88 12.41 15.13 11.03
N PRO A 89 11.24 15.28 10.38
CA PRO A 89 10.31 14.21 10.02
C PRO A 89 10.86 13.26 8.95
N TYR A 90 10.60 11.97 9.10
CA TYR A 90 11.00 10.94 8.13
C TYR A 90 9.90 10.64 7.12
N PHE A 91 8.64 10.93 7.47
CA PHE A 91 7.49 10.75 6.61
C PHE A 91 6.54 11.96 6.70
N PRO A 92 5.97 12.45 5.60
CA PRO A 92 5.06 13.59 5.63
C PRO A 92 3.75 13.25 6.35
N LYS A 93 3.21 14.24 7.07
CA LYS A 93 1.86 14.14 7.66
C LYS A 93 0.79 14.29 6.57
N ILE A 94 0.37 13.17 5.98
CA ILE A 94 -0.64 13.13 4.92
C ILE A 94 -2.09 13.03 5.43
N GLY A 95 -2.26 12.78 6.73
CA GLY A 95 -3.57 12.74 7.38
C GLY A 95 -3.48 12.86 8.90
N ALA A 96 -4.59 12.56 9.59
CA ALA A 96 -4.62 12.56 11.03
C ALA A 96 -3.86 11.36 11.59
N LEU A 97 -3.14 11.57 12.69
CA LEU A 97 -2.63 10.48 13.51
C LEU A 97 -3.76 10.03 14.43
N GLY A 98 -3.91 8.73 14.59
CA GLY A 98 -4.92 8.15 15.46
C GLY A 98 -4.51 6.78 16.01
N GLY A 99 -5.40 6.22 16.82
CA GLY A 99 -5.23 4.90 17.43
C GLY A 99 -5.71 4.87 18.86
N GLY A 100 -5.12 3.99 19.67
CA GLY A 100 -5.56 3.69 21.03
C GLY A 100 -5.24 4.82 22.00
N VAL A 101 -4.66 4.47 23.15
CA VAL A 101 -4.37 5.44 24.22
C VAL A 101 -3.43 6.56 23.78
N SER A 102 -2.53 6.31 22.82
CA SER A 102 -1.57 7.32 22.35
C SER A 102 -2.07 8.18 21.19
N GLY A 103 -3.01 7.67 20.38
CA GLY A 103 -3.49 8.33 19.15
C GLY A 103 -2.43 8.46 18.05
N ARG A 104 -1.48 7.51 17.96
CA ARG A 104 -0.29 7.57 17.08
C ARG A 104 0.05 6.26 16.38
N GLU A 105 -0.80 5.26 16.49
CA GLU A 105 -0.62 3.90 15.98
C GLU A 105 -0.95 3.77 14.50
N TYR A 106 -1.77 4.67 13.95
CA TYR A 106 -2.05 4.74 12.53
C TYR A 106 -2.03 6.17 12.00
N LEU A 107 -1.83 6.29 10.69
CA LEU A 107 -1.93 7.52 9.92
C LEU A 107 -3.07 7.37 8.91
N ASP A 108 -4.03 8.29 8.94
CA ASP A 108 -5.09 8.33 7.94
C ASP A 108 -4.53 8.66 6.57
N HIS A 109 -4.97 7.91 5.56
CA HIS A 109 -4.64 8.11 4.16
C HIS A 109 -5.90 8.47 3.37
N PRO A 110 -5.91 9.58 2.61
CA PRO A 110 -7.10 10.03 1.88
C PRO A 110 -7.57 9.05 0.80
N GLY A 111 -6.72 8.09 0.38
CA GLY A 111 -7.01 7.16 -0.71
C GLY A 111 -7.38 5.72 -0.34
N TYR A 112 -6.99 5.22 0.85
CA TYR A 112 -7.14 3.77 1.16
C TYR A 112 -7.22 3.44 2.66
N GLY A 113 -7.75 4.36 3.47
CA GLY A 113 -7.98 4.12 4.89
C GLY A 113 -6.74 4.41 5.71
N ASN A 114 -6.26 3.45 6.50
CA ASN A 114 -5.22 3.69 7.50
C ASN A 114 -3.91 3.02 7.08
N ILE A 115 -2.79 3.68 7.39
CA ILE A 115 -1.44 3.11 7.33
C ILE A 115 -1.04 2.72 8.75
N LEU A 116 -0.73 1.45 8.97
CA LEU A 116 -0.22 0.94 10.24
C LEU A 116 1.11 0.23 10.03
N LEU A 117 1.90 0.15 11.10
CA LEU A 117 3.15 -0.58 11.12
C LEU A 117 3.05 -1.72 12.13
N ARG A 118 3.44 -2.92 11.73
CA ARG A 118 3.30 -4.16 12.51
C ARG A 118 4.60 -4.95 12.50
N ASP A 119 4.90 -5.67 13.57
CA ASP A 119 5.98 -6.65 13.58
C ASP A 119 5.41 -8.05 13.38
N LEU A 120 5.72 -8.64 12.23
CA LEU A 120 5.19 -9.95 11.88
C LEU A 120 6.29 -10.87 11.38
N ASP A 121 6.11 -12.16 11.62
CA ASP A 121 7.02 -13.19 11.13
C ASP A 121 7.07 -13.19 9.59
N SER A 122 8.22 -13.57 9.04
CA SER A 122 8.39 -13.75 7.60
C SER A 122 7.46 -14.82 7.01
N ASN A 123 6.82 -15.67 7.80
CA ASN A 123 5.81 -16.64 7.35
C ASN A 123 4.48 -16.41 8.06
N LEU A 124 3.54 -15.73 7.40
CA LEU A 124 2.23 -15.37 7.96
C LEU A 124 1.17 -16.45 7.72
N GLY A 125 1.54 -17.73 7.58
CA GLY A 125 0.63 -18.88 7.76
C GLY A 125 -0.63 -18.95 6.91
N GLY A 126 -0.76 -18.18 5.83
CA GLY A 126 -1.92 -18.18 4.93
C GLY A 126 -3.05 -17.20 5.31
N VAL A 127 -4.07 -17.12 4.44
CA VAL A 127 -5.18 -16.14 4.43
C VAL A 127 -6.04 -16.03 5.71
N ASN A 128 -5.92 -16.97 6.67
CA ASN A 128 -6.71 -17.01 7.92
C ASN A 128 -5.86 -16.68 9.16
N TYR A 129 -4.84 -15.85 9.00
CA TYR A 129 -3.94 -15.53 10.09
C TYR A 129 -4.61 -14.62 11.14
N SER A 130 -4.90 -15.18 12.31
CA SER A 130 -5.37 -14.41 13.46
C SER A 130 -4.21 -13.63 14.06
N ASN A 131 -4.09 -12.35 13.69
CA ASN A 131 -3.35 -11.29 14.37
C ASN A 131 -2.01 -11.71 15.04
N PRO A 132 -0.86 -11.58 14.35
CA PRO A 132 0.42 -11.95 14.94
C PRO A 132 0.72 -10.93 16.03
N ASN A 133 0.66 -11.36 17.28
CA ASN A 133 1.26 -10.60 18.36
C ASN A 133 2.74 -10.95 18.37
N ASN A 134 3.52 -10.00 17.89
CA ASN A 134 4.98 -9.99 17.90
C ASN A 134 5.63 -10.99 16.95
N CYS A 135 6.73 -10.55 16.34
CA CYS A 135 7.60 -11.45 15.63
C CYS A 135 8.26 -12.43 16.60
N SER A 136 8.01 -13.73 16.40
CA SER A 136 8.44 -14.82 17.28
C SER A 136 9.57 -15.66 16.67
N ALA A 137 9.78 -15.55 15.35
CA ALA A 137 10.82 -16.26 14.63
C ALA A 137 11.49 -15.36 13.58
N ALA A 138 12.81 -15.25 13.66
CA ALA A 138 13.60 -14.53 12.68
C ALA A 138 13.49 -15.15 11.27
N PRO A 139 13.51 -14.35 10.19
CA PRO A 139 13.68 -12.89 10.19
C PRO A 139 12.37 -12.10 10.40
N CYS A 140 12.46 -11.04 11.21
CA CYS A 140 11.41 -10.08 11.54
C CYS A 140 11.52 -8.81 10.74
N TYR A 141 10.42 -8.40 10.13
CA TYR A 141 10.33 -7.20 9.31
C TYR A 141 9.27 -6.26 9.87
N TYR A 142 9.44 -4.97 9.56
CA TYR A 142 8.32 -4.04 9.63
C TYR A 142 7.34 -4.36 8.50
N TRP A 143 6.10 -4.65 8.84
CA TRP A 143 5.03 -4.82 7.88
C TRP A 143 4.16 -3.59 7.84
N ILE A 144 4.05 -2.99 6.66
CA ILE A 144 3.22 -1.82 6.41
C ILE A 144 1.84 -2.31 6.01
N GLN A 145 0.84 -2.01 6.84
CA GLN A 145 -0.53 -2.44 6.67
C GLN A 145 -1.39 -1.32 6.09
N LEU A 146 -2.18 -1.63 5.06
CA LEU A 146 -3.22 -0.78 4.49
C LEU A 146 -4.61 -1.41 4.71
N THR A 147 -5.59 -0.63 5.18
CA THR A 147 -6.89 -1.20 5.64
C THR A 147 -8.05 -1.13 4.64
N SER A 148 -8.04 -0.22 3.66
CA SER A 148 -9.18 -0.02 2.75
C SER A 148 -8.75 0.06 1.28
N VAL A 149 -7.85 -0.83 0.88
CA VAL A 149 -7.45 -0.99 -0.52
C VAL A 149 -8.45 -1.93 -1.21
N ASP A 150 -8.93 -1.54 -2.39
CA ASP A 150 -9.83 -2.37 -3.19
C ASP A 150 -9.17 -3.72 -3.55
N PRO A 151 -9.86 -4.87 -3.39
CA PRO A 151 -9.28 -6.18 -3.65
C PRO A 151 -8.72 -6.37 -5.06
N SER A 152 -9.30 -5.71 -6.07
CA SER A 152 -8.80 -5.75 -7.46
C SER A 152 -7.47 -5.02 -7.61
N ILE A 153 -7.29 -3.91 -6.87
CA ILE A 153 -6.05 -3.15 -6.81
C ILE A 153 -4.99 -3.94 -6.03
N THR A 154 -5.37 -4.57 -4.92
CA THR A 154 -4.45 -5.40 -4.12
C THR A 154 -3.80 -6.51 -4.93
N LYS A 155 -4.59 -7.27 -5.69
CA LYS A 155 -4.07 -8.32 -6.56
C LYS A 155 -3.11 -7.76 -7.63
N ALA A 156 -3.44 -6.59 -8.19
CA ALA A 156 -2.62 -5.95 -9.19
C ALA A 156 -1.31 -5.39 -8.61
N ILE A 157 -1.32 -4.92 -7.35
CA ILE A 157 -0.12 -4.52 -6.62
C ILE A 157 0.78 -5.74 -6.37
N ASP A 158 0.21 -6.86 -5.93
CA ASP A 158 0.92 -8.12 -5.72
C ASP A 158 1.61 -8.61 -7.01
N GLU A 159 0.86 -8.71 -8.11
CA GLU A 159 1.43 -9.03 -9.43
C GLU A 159 2.52 -8.04 -9.87
N TYR A 160 2.37 -6.75 -9.55
CA TYR A 160 3.35 -5.72 -9.89
C TYR A 160 4.65 -5.83 -9.07
N VAL A 161 4.56 -6.19 -7.78
CA VAL A 161 5.70 -6.23 -6.86
C VAL A 161 6.42 -7.58 -6.94
N ASP A 162 5.67 -8.68 -6.89
CA ASP A 162 6.21 -10.04 -6.77
C ASP A 162 6.23 -10.81 -8.11
N GLY A 163 5.62 -10.24 -9.16
CA GLY A 163 5.58 -10.84 -10.50
C GLY A 163 4.56 -11.97 -10.67
N SER A 164 3.83 -12.32 -9.62
CA SER A 164 2.76 -13.31 -9.62
C SER A 164 1.73 -13.02 -8.52
N ALA A 165 0.45 -13.33 -8.76
CA ALA A 165 -0.58 -13.19 -7.74
C ALA A 165 -0.53 -14.35 -6.73
N SER A 166 0.02 -14.11 -5.54
CA SER A 166 -0.03 -15.01 -4.39
C SER A 166 -0.45 -14.21 -3.15
N LEU A 167 -1.55 -14.62 -2.53
CA LEU A 167 -2.10 -13.87 -1.38
C LEU A 167 -1.30 -14.08 -0.09
N ASP A 168 -0.41 -15.06 -0.05
CA ASP A 168 0.25 -15.58 1.15
C ASP A 168 1.77 -15.71 1.05
N SER A 169 2.38 -15.31 -0.06
CA SER A 169 3.83 -15.35 -0.24
C SER A 169 4.35 -14.08 -0.89
N GLY A 170 5.66 -13.86 -0.83
CA GLY A 170 6.26 -12.63 -1.38
C GLY A 170 6.24 -11.45 -0.41
N LYS A 171 6.48 -10.26 -0.98
CA LYS A 171 6.55 -8.97 -0.28
C LYS A 171 5.17 -8.38 -0.05
N ILE A 172 4.20 -8.71 -0.90
CA ILE A 172 2.81 -8.34 -0.70
C ILE A 172 2.06 -9.53 -0.11
N ARG A 173 1.25 -9.27 0.91
CA ARG A 173 0.40 -10.30 1.52
C ARG A 173 -0.99 -9.75 1.78
N VAL A 174 -1.97 -10.63 1.68
CA VAL A 174 -3.36 -10.29 1.93
C VAL A 174 -3.89 -11.21 3.01
N LEU A 175 -4.20 -10.62 4.16
CA LEU A 175 -4.79 -11.36 5.28
C LEU A 175 -6.26 -10.94 5.42
N ASN A 176 -7.11 -11.90 5.76
CA ASN A 176 -8.45 -11.60 6.24
C ASN A 176 -8.35 -11.32 7.75
N VAL A 177 -8.68 -10.12 8.16
CA VAL A 177 -8.83 -9.77 9.58
C VAL A 177 -10.31 -9.50 9.78
N ASP A 178 -10.97 -10.32 10.58
CA ASP A 178 -12.42 -10.36 10.75
C ASP A 178 -13.14 -10.50 9.38
N ASP A 179 -13.81 -9.45 8.92
CA ASP A 179 -14.57 -9.37 7.66
C ASP A 179 -13.92 -8.47 6.59
N TYR A 180 -12.73 -7.92 6.86
CA TYR A 180 -12.03 -7.00 5.94
C TYR A 180 -10.69 -7.57 5.48
N LYS A 181 -10.35 -7.28 4.22
CA LYS A 181 -9.06 -7.63 3.63
C LYS A 181 -8.07 -6.51 3.91
N VAL A 182 -6.97 -6.84 4.56
CA VAL A 182 -5.87 -5.92 4.78
C VAL A 182 -4.70 -6.32 3.91
N VAL A 183 -4.02 -5.31 3.38
CA VAL A 183 -2.81 -5.51 2.57
C VAL A 183 -1.61 -5.25 3.45
N TYR A 184 -0.67 -6.17 3.43
CA TYR A 184 0.61 -6.04 4.08
C TYR A 184 1.70 -5.94 3.02
N PHE A 185 2.58 -4.97 3.20
CA PHE A 185 3.81 -4.83 2.43
C PHE A 185 5.00 -5.03 3.36
N GLN A 186 5.91 -5.89 2.94
CA GLN A 186 7.14 -6.18 3.66
C GLN A 186 8.09 -4.98 3.55
N GLY A 187 8.28 -4.29 4.66
CA GLY A 187 9.25 -3.22 4.83
C GLY A 187 10.62 -3.74 5.29
N PRO A 188 11.45 -2.88 5.90
CA PRO A 188 12.81 -3.23 6.28
C PRO A 188 12.88 -4.25 7.41
N LEU A 189 14.03 -4.91 7.53
CA LEU A 189 14.33 -5.81 8.64
C LEU A 189 14.43 -5.01 9.95
N MET A 190 13.85 -5.54 11.01
CA MET A 190 13.99 -4.97 12.36
C MET A 190 15.43 -5.12 12.87
N LEU A 191 15.89 -4.16 13.68
CA LEU A 191 17.22 -4.23 14.29
C LEU A 191 17.29 -5.35 15.34
N ASN A 192 16.24 -5.50 16.13
CA ASN A 192 16.10 -6.56 17.11
C ASN A 192 15.34 -7.74 16.52
N GLN A 193 15.92 -8.92 16.67
CA GLN A 193 15.35 -10.21 16.27
C GLN A 193 15.13 -11.04 17.54
N PRO A 194 14.10 -11.92 17.58
CA PRO A 194 13.85 -12.82 18.72
C PRO A 194 14.96 -13.84 18.93
#